data_AF-A0A8E5TSE0-F1
#
_entry.id   AF-A0A8E5TSE0-F1
#
_cell.length_a   1.000
_cell.length_b   1.000
_cell.length_c   1.000
_cell.angle_alpha   90.00
_cell.angle_beta   90.00
_cell.angle_gamma   90.00
#
_symmetry.space_group_name_H-M   'P 1'
#
loop_
_entity.id
_entity.type
_entity.pdbx_description
1 polymer ?
#
loop_
_entity_poly.entity_id
_entity_poly.type
_entity_poly.pdbx_seq_one_letter_code
_entity_poly.pdbx_strand_id
1 'polypeptide(L)'
;MNKINVLGVIIKHYKTMSDQRGTMLMSDITVHFIVPLSLSFVLCWTYGIMKPAIASVFVNFGAITTALLMSAVIMIYEQKQKTITKISDIIEGNKSRDKLISLNTNKTIYEQLCHNVAYAILTSIVLVIFSVIIYFLPDNAVDLMKWYFRAPAYIVSFLAYTSFFITVITFLMVIKRFSTILDN
;
A
#
# COMPACT_ATOMS: atom_id res chain seq x y z
N MET A 1 -21.64 2.40 -14.47
CA MET A 1 -20.36 1.72 -14.75
C MET A 1 -19.26 2.42 -13.95
N ASN A 2 -18.81 1.85 -12.83
CA ASN A 2 -17.69 2.42 -12.08
C ASN A 2 -16.40 2.17 -12.86
N LYS A 3 -15.77 3.25 -13.36
CA LYS A 3 -14.42 3.18 -13.93
C LYS A 3 -13.45 2.66 -12.86
N ILE A 4 -12.37 2.00 -13.28
CA ILE A 4 -11.26 1.63 -12.38
C ILE A 4 -10.69 2.93 -11.79
N ASN A 5 -11.12 3.28 -10.57
CA ASN A 5 -10.76 4.55 -9.95
C ASN A 5 -9.52 4.38 -9.07
N VAL A 6 -8.38 4.15 -9.73
CA VAL A 6 -7.07 4.05 -9.07
C VAL A 6 -6.76 5.33 -8.29
N LEU A 7 -7.05 6.50 -8.89
CA LEU A 7 -6.85 7.80 -8.28
C LEU A 7 -7.63 7.94 -6.96
N GLY A 8 -8.85 7.39 -6.91
CA GLY A 8 -9.68 7.38 -5.71
C GLY A 8 -9.08 6.55 -4.59
N VAL A 9 -8.41 5.43 -4.88
CA VAL A 9 -7.69 4.62 -3.87
C VAL A 9 -6.52 5.42 -3.30
N ILE A 10 -5.74 6.06 -4.19
CA ILE A 10 -4.58 6.88 -3.82
C ILE A 10 -5.01 8.07 -2.94
N ILE A 11 -6.01 8.84 -3.37
CA ILE A 11 -6.52 9.99 -2.63
C ILE A 11 -7.06 9.58 -1.26
N LYS A 12 -7.81 8.47 -1.19
CA LYS A 12 -8.34 7.95 0.07
C LYS A 12 -7.24 7.53 1.02
N HIS A 13 -6.19 6.87 0.52
CA HIS A 13 -5.01 6.51 1.31
C HIS A 13 -4.32 7.74 1.91
N TYR A 14 -3.99 8.74 1.09
CA TYR A 14 -3.34 9.94 1.60
C TYR A 14 -4.24 10.76 2.54
N LYS A 15 -5.56 10.70 2.35
CA LYS A 15 -6.50 11.29 3.31
C LYS A 15 -6.41 10.62 4.69
N THR A 16 -6.04 9.34 4.78
CA THR A 16 -5.85 8.68 6.09
C THR A 16 -4.58 9.14 6.81
N MET A 17 -3.59 9.68 6.09
CA MET A 17 -2.37 10.27 6.65
C MET A 17 -2.57 11.68 7.22
N SER A 18 -3.75 12.28 7.00
CA SER A 18 -4.12 13.53 7.68
C SER A 18 -4.47 13.23 9.14
N ASP A 19 -3.94 14.03 10.07
CA ASP A 19 -4.19 13.88 11.50
C ASP A 19 -5.69 13.99 11.81
N GLN A 20 -6.13 13.52 12.98
CA GLN A 20 -7.53 13.59 13.45
C GLN A 20 -8.08 15.03 13.47
N ARG A 21 -7.21 16.04 13.33
CA ARG A 21 -7.50 17.48 13.25
C ARG A 21 -7.59 18.04 11.83
N GLY A 22 -7.44 17.21 10.80
CA GLY A 22 -7.56 17.61 9.39
C GLY A 22 -6.31 18.28 8.79
N THR A 23 -5.24 18.47 9.56
CA THR A 23 -3.94 18.92 9.05
C THR A 23 -3.16 17.72 8.54
N MET A 24 -2.92 17.67 7.22
CA MET A 24 -1.96 16.74 6.63
C MET A 24 -0.57 17.06 7.20
N LEU A 25 -0.03 16.16 8.02
CA LEU A 25 1.38 16.21 8.39
C LEU A 25 2.17 15.94 7.10
N MET A 26 2.57 17.02 6.43
CA MET A 26 3.37 16.97 5.21
C MET A 26 4.64 16.14 5.40
N SER A 27 5.14 16.03 6.64
CA SER A 27 6.22 15.13 7.04
C SER A 27 5.94 13.66 6.72
N ASP A 28 4.72 13.18 6.93
CA ASP A 28 4.38 11.76 6.79
C ASP A 28 4.25 11.37 5.32
N ILE A 29 3.66 12.25 4.51
CA ILE A 29 3.61 12.12 3.04
C ILE A 29 5.03 12.16 2.47
N THR A 30 5.85 13.08 2.99
CA THR A 30 7.26 13.22 2.60
C THR A 30 8.03 11.95 2.92
N VAL A 31 7.89 11.37 4.11
CA VAL A 31 8.56 10.11 4.46
C VAL A 31 8.05 8.96 3.59
N HIS A 32 6.74 8.88 3.34
CA HIS A 32 6.15 7.81 2.52
C HIS A 32 6.58 7.85 1.05
N PHE A 33 6.94 9.02 0.52
CA PHE A 33 7.37 9.17 -0.87
C PHE A 33 8.89 9.31 -1.02
N ILE A 34 9.52 10.23 -0.28
CA ILE A 34 10.95 10.51 -0.39
C ILE A 34 11.80 9.31 0.05
N VAL A 35 11.42 8.57 1.10
CA VAL A 35 12.21 7.43 1.56
C VAL A 35 12.23 6.31 0.50
N PRO A 36 11.09 5.84 -0.06
CA PRO A 36 11.12 4.87 -1.15
C PRO A 36 11.87 5.35 -2.38
N LEU A 37 11.68 6.61 -2.82
CA LEU A 37 12.36 7.12 -4.00
C LEU A 37 13.88 7.20 -3.80
N SER A 38 14.33 7.72 -2.66
CA SER A 38 15.77 7.82 -2.36
C SER A 38 16.42 6.44 -2.26
N LEU A 39 15.78 5.48 -1.61
CA LEU A 39 16.32 4.13 -1.48
C LEU A 39 16.39 3.40 -2.83
N SER A 40 15.36 3.53 -3.66
CA SER A 40 15.37 3.02 -5.03
C SER A 40 16.43 3.67 -5.90
N PHE A 41 16.61 4.98 -5.75
CA PHE A 41 17.64 5.71 -6.49
C PHE A 41 19.03 5.21 -6.12
N VAL A 42 19.32 5.03 -4.83
CA VAL A 42 20.59 4.48 -4.34
C VAL A 42 20.82 3.06 -4.88
N LEU A 43 19.80 2.20 -4.89
CA LEU A 43 19.93 0.84 -5.44
C LEU A 43 20.20 0.85 -6.94
N CYS A 44 19.47 1.65 -7.71
CA CYS A 44 19.69 1.76 -9.15
C CYS A 44 21.06 2.39 -9.46
N TRP A 45 21.52 3.35 -8.66
CA TRP A 45 22.83 3.96 -8.81
C TRP A 45 23.97 2.98 -8.53
N THR A 46 23.83 2.15 -7.49
CA THR A 46 24.88 1.21 -7.06
C THR A 46 24.89 -0.10 -7.85
N TYR A 47 23.71 -0.64 -8.19
CA TYR A 47 23.56 -1.95 -8.83
C TYR A 47 23.07 -1.90 -10.28
N GLY A 48 22.66 -0.73 -10.77
CA GLY A 48 22.20 -0.54 -12.14
C GLY A 48 20.79 -1.11 -12.40
N ILE A 49 20.66 -1.85 -13.49
CA ILE A 49 19.40 -2.50 -13.90
C ILE A 49 19.13 -3.69 -12.98
N MET A 50 17.87 -3.86 -12.58
CA MET A 50 17.43 -4.97 -11.74
C MET A 50 17.74 -6.31 -12.41
N LYS A 51 18.39 -7.21 -11.67
CA LYS A 51 18.67 -8.57 -12.14
C LYS A 51 17.38 -9.39 -12.20
N PRO A 52 17.22 -10.31 -13.18
CA PRO A 52 16.04 -11.19 -13.27
C PRO A 52 15.77 -12.00 -11.99
N ALA A 53 16.82 -12.40 -11.26
CA ALA A 53 16.67 -13.07 -9.97
C ALA A 53 15.94 -12.22 -8.92
N ILE A 54 16.22 -10.91 -8.87
CA ILE A 54 15.55 -9.97 -7.96
C ILE A 54 14.10 -9.75 -8.43
N ALA A 55 13.89 -9.63 -9.74
CA ALA A 55 12.56 -9.55 -10.33
C ALA A 55 11.69 -10.74 -9.92
N SER A 56 12.24 -11.96 -9.94
CA SER A 56 11.58 -13.18 -9.47
C SER A 56 11.11 -13.08 -8.02
N VAL A 57 12.01 -12.63 -7.14
CA VAL A 57 11.72 -12.43 -5.72
C VAL A 57 10.60 -11.42 -5.53
N PHE A 58 10.59 -10.33 -6.31
CA PHE A 58 9.57 -9.29 -6.23
C PHE A 58 8.20 -9.73 -6.77
N VAL A 59 8.17 -10.52 -7.85
CA VAL A 59 6.92 -11.14 -8.32
C VAL A 59 6.34 -12.05 -7.24
N ASN A 60 7.17 -12.91 -6.63
CA ASN A 60 6.73 -13.82 -5.57
C ASN A 60 6.26 -13.07 -4.33
N PHE A 61 7.05 -12.09 -3.86
CA PHE A 61 6.67 -11.23 -2.74
C PHE A 61 5.36 -10.49 -3.02
N GLY A 62 5.24 -9.84 -4.18
CA GLY A 62 4.07 -9.07 -4.54
C GLY A 62 2.82 -9.94 -4.66
N ALA A 63 2.93 -11.14 -5.24
CA ALA A 63 1.81 -12.09 -5.35
C ALA A 63 1.34 -12.59 -3.98
N ILE A 64 2.26 -13.05 -3.13
CA ILE A 64 1.96 -13.55 -1.77
C ILE A 64 1.36 -12.42 -0.93
N THR A 65 2.01 -11.25 -0.91
CA THR A 65 1.52 -10.08 -0.17
C THR A 65 0.14 -9.64 -0.65
N THR A 66 -0.10 -9.62 -1.96
CA THR A 66 -1.43 -9.30 -2.50
C THR A 66 -2.49 -10.28 -2.01
N ALA A 67 -2.23 -11.59 -2.03
CA ALA A 67 -3.16 -12.59 -1.55
C ALA A 67 -3.47 -12.41 -0.06
N LEU A 68 -2.44 -12.23 0.78
CA LEU A 68 -2.59 -12.00 2.22
C LEU A 68 -3.37 -10.72 2.53
N LEU A 69 -3.05 -9.63 1.84
CA LEU A 69 -3.74 -8.35 2.02
C LEU A 69 -5.20 -8.41 1.55
N MET A 70 -5.50 -9.16 0.49
CA MET A 70 -6.87 -9.40 0.05
C MET A 70 -7.68 -10.16 1.11
N SER A 71 -7.09 -11.18 1.75
CA SER A 71 -7.74 -11.84 2.90
C SER A 71 -7.92 -10.89 4.08
N ALA A 72 -6.89 -10.09 4.41
CA ALA A 72 -6.94 -9.15 5.52
C ALA A 72 -7.97 -8.04 5.30
N VAL A 73 -8.10 -7.48 4.09
CA VAL A 73 -9.06 -6.39 3.82
C VAL A 73 -10.50 -6.85 3.96
N ILE A 74 -10.81 -8.09 3.56
CA ILE A 74 -12.14 -8.69 3.74
C ILE A 74 -12.44 -8.85 5.23
N MET A 75 -11.51 -9.39 6.00
CA MET A 75 -11.66 -9.54 7.45
C MET A 75 -11.89 -8.18 8.15
N ILE A 76 -11.11 -7.15 7.81
CA ILE A 76 -11.28 -5.80 8.36
C ILE A 76 -12.64 -5.22 7.96
N TYR A 77 -13.08 -5.45 6.72
CA TYR A 77 -14.38 -5.00 6.24
C TYR A 77 -15.54 -5.66 7.01
N GLU A 78 -15.46 -6.96 7.29
CA GLU A 78 -16.45 -7.65 8.13
C GLU A 78 -16.49 -7.07 9.56
N GLN A 79 -15.34 -6.80 10.16
CA GLN A 79 -15.28 -6.18 11.49
C GLN A 79 -15.86 -4.77 11.50
N LYS A 80 -15.60 -4.00 10.44
CA LYS A 80 -16.23 -2.69 10.23
C LYS A 80 -17.76 -2.82 10.17
N GLN A 81 -18.28 -3.78 9.41
CA GLN A 81 -19.73 -3.97 9.28
C GLN A 81 -20.37 -4.37 10.61
N LYS A 82 -19.76 -5.30 11.35
CA LYS A 82 -20.19 -5.69 12.70
C LYS A 82 -20.21 -4.49 13.65
N THR A 83 -19.22 -3.61 13.55
CA THR A 83 -19.16 -2.38 14.36
C THR A 83 -20.28 -1.40 14.00
N ILE A 84 -20.57 -1.23 12.71
CA ILE A 84 -21.68 -0.38 12.24
C ILE A 84 -23.03 -0.89 12.76
N THR A 85 -23.29 -2.19 12.68
CA THR A 85 -24.53 -2.79 13.21
C THR A 85 -24.65 -2.60 14.73
N LYS A 86 -23.57 -2.78 15.48
CA LYS A 86 -23.58 -2.50 16.93
C LYS A 86 -23.91 -1.04 17.24
N ILE A 87 -23.43 -0.10 16.41
CA ILE A 87 -23.74 1.33 16.58
C ILE A 87 -25.22 1.59 16.30
N SER A 88 -25.80 1.05 15.23
CA SER A 88 -27.23 1.21 14.93
C SER A 88 -28.12 0.65 16.04
N ASP A 89 -27.80 -0.53 16.57
CA ASP A 89 -28.57 -1.17 17.64
C ASP A 89 -28.58 -0.36 18.95
N ILE A 90 -27.48 0.35 19.26
CA ILE A 90 -27.40 1.22 20.44
C ILE A 90 -28.22 2.49 20.24
N ILE A 91 -28.20 3.06 19.04
CA ILE A 91 -28.95 4.27 18.69
C ILE A 91 -30.46 4.00 18.71
N GLU A 92 -30.91 2.89 18.11
CA GLU A 92 -32.32 2.52 18.05
C GLU A 92 -32.83 1.98 19.40
N GLY A 93 -31.99 1.26 20.15
CA GLY A 93 -32.37 0.64 21.43
C GLY A 93 -32.26 1.53 22.67
N ASN A 94 -31.91 2.81 22.53
CA ASN A 94 -31.73 3.79 23.61
C ASN A 94 -30.83 3.28 24.77
N LYS A 95 -29.77 2.52 24.43
CA LYS A 95 -28.81 1.96 25.41
C LYS A 95 -27.78 3.02 25.82
N SER A 96 -27.04 2.77 26.92
CA SER A 96 -26.00 3.69 27.42
C SER A 96 -25.04 4.11 26.29
N ARG A 97 -24.87 5.44 26.14
CA ARG A 97 -24.05 6.09 25.11
C ARG A 97 -22.56 6.05 25.42
N ASP A 98 -22.15 5.53 26.59
CA ASP A 98 -20.75 5.54 27.03
C ASP A 98 -19.84 4.74 26.09
N LYS A 99 -20.37 3.67 25.48
CA LYS A 99 -19.66 2.84 24.49
C LYS A 99 -19.72 3.36 23.06
N LEU A 100 -20.52 4.39 22.79
CA LEU A 100 -20.79 4.87 21.44
C LEU A 100 -19.59 5.66 20.87
N ILE A 101 -18.89 6.39 21.74
CA ILE A 101 -17.68 7.13 21.38
C ILE A 101 -16.57 6.17 20.93
N SER A 102 -16.28 5.12 21.71
CA SER A 102 -15.24 4.14 21.35
C SER A 102 -15.57 3.34 20.10
N LEU A 103 -16.84 2.95 19.90
CA LEU A 103 -17.28 2.27 18.69
C LEU A 103 -17.16 3.16 17.43
N ASN A 104 -17.49 4.45 17.54
CA ASN A 104 -17.29 5.40 16.44
C ASN A 104 -15.81 5.58 16.10
N THR A 105 -14.94 5.68 17.11
CA THR A 105 -13.48 5.72 16.90
C THR A 105 -13.01 4.46 16.18
N ASN A 106 -13.42 3.27 16.64
CA ASN A 106 -13.06 2.01 16.01
C ASN A 106 -13.55 1.92 14.56
N LYS A 107 -14.78 2.37 14.28
CA LYS A 107 -15.31 2.44 12.91
C LYS A 107 -14.40 3.27 12.00
N THR A 108 -13.97 4.45 12.44
CA THR A 108 -13.06 5.30 11.68
C THR A 108 -11.70 4.65 11.47
N ILE A 109 -11.13 3.99 12.49
CA ILE A 109 -9.85 3.29 12.34
C ILE A 109 -9.98 2.12 11.35
N TYR A 110 -11.07 1.34 11.40
CA TYR A 110 -11.32 0.26 10.43
C TYR A 110 -11.46 0.79 9.00
N GLU A 111 -12.15 1.92 8.80
CA GLU A 111 -12.26 2.55 7.49
C GLU A 111 -10.88 3.00 6.95
N GLN A 112 -10.06 3.61 7.80
CA GLN A 112 -8.69 4.00 7.46
C GLN A 112 -7.81 2.79 7.12
N LEU A 113 -7.92 1.71 7.90
CA LEU A 113 -7.24 0.44 7.63
C LEU A 113 -7.65 -0.14 6.29
N CYS A 114 -8.95 -0.18 5.95
CA CYS A 114 -9.41 -0.64 4.64
C CYS A 114 -8.75 0.14 3.50
N HIS A 115 -8.66 1.47 3.61
CA HIS A 115 -8.01 2.30 2.58
C HIS A 115 -6.51 2.05 2.47
N ASN A 116 -5.82 1.86 3.60
CA ASN A 116 -4.38 1.60 3.61
C ASN A 116 -4.04 0.21 3.07
N VAL A 117 -4.82 -0.81 3.43
CA VAL A 117 -4.65 -2.16 2.88
C VAL A 117 -4.97 -2.19 1.39
N ALA A 118 -6.04 -1.51 0.94
CA ALA A 118 -6.35 -1.38 -0.48
C ALA A 118 -5.22 -0.71 -1.28
N TYR A 119 -4.57 0.31 -0.71
CA TYR A 119 -3.41 0.94 -1.32
C TYR A 119 -2.19 0.00 -1.36
N ALA A 120 -1.92 -0.74 -0.29
CA ALA A 120 -0.83 -1.73 -0.27
C ALA A 120 -1.04 -2.85 -1.32
N ILE A 121 -2.30 -3.28 -1.54
CA ILE A 121 -2.65 -4.21 -2.62
C ILE A 121 -2.33 -3.60 -3.98
N LEU A 122 -2.73 -2.34 -4.20
CA LEU A 122 -2.46 -1.63 -5.44
C LEU A 122 -0.96 -1.52 -5.72
N THR A 123 -0.16 -1.13 -4.74
CA THR A 123 1.30 -1.00 -4.91
C THR A 123 1.99 -2.36 -5.09
N SER A 124 1.46 -3.43 -4.49
CA SER A 124 1.92 -4.80 -4.71
C SER A 124 1.63 -5.28 -6.14
N ILE A 125 0.46 -4.97 -6.69
CA ILE A 125 0.13 -5.28 -8.09
C ILE A 125 1.05 -4.51 -9.04
N VAL A 126 1.28 -3.22 -8.79
CA VAL A 126 2.19 -2.39 -9.57
C VAL A 126 3.63 -2.93 -9.51
N LEU A 127 4.09 -3.37 -8.33
CA LEU A 127 5.37 -4.06 -8.17
C LEU A 127 5.48 -5.31 -9.05
N VAL A 128 4.45 -6.17 -9.06
CA VAL A 128 4.43 -7.40 -9.88
C VAL A 128 4.49 -7.03 -11.36
N ILE A 129 3.72 -6.05 -11.82
CA ILE A 129 3.71 -5.60 -13.22
C ILE A 129 5.12 -5.16 -13.65
N PHE A 130 5.77 -4.28 -12.89
CA PHE A 130 7.11 -3.83 -13.25
C PHE A 130 8.15 -4.94 -13.19
N SER A 131 8.03 -5.86 -12.22
CA SER A 131 8.94 -7.00 -12.10
C SER A 131 8.76 -8.00 -13.26
N VAL A 132 7.52 -8.21 -13.73
CA VAL A 132 7.23 -9.03 -14.91
C VAL A 132 7.78 -8.39 -16.19
N ILE A 133 7.67 -7.06 -16.34
CA ILE A 133 8.23 -6.36 -17.51
C ILE A 133 9.74 -6.60 -17.66
N ILE A 134 10.48 -6.71 -16.55
CA ILE A 134 11.92 -7.00 -16.58
C ILE A 134 12.24 -8.35 -17.26
N TYR A 135 11.35 -9.34 -17.18
CA TYR A 135 11.55 -10.63 -17.86
C TYR A 135 11.40 -10.56 -19.38
N PHE A 136 10.75 -9.53 -19.91
CA PHE A 136 10.65 -9.31 -21.36
C PHE A 136 11.86 -8.56 -21.92
N LEU A 137 12.80 -8.13 -21.06
CA LEU A 137 14.02 -7.47 -21.49
C LEU A 137 15.07 -8.49 -21.92
N PRO A 138 16.01 -8.12 -22.82
CA PRO A 138 17.07 -9.01 -23.25
C PRO A 138 17.99 -9.40 -22.08
N ASP A 139 18.22 -10.70 -21.89
CA ASP A 139 19.21 -11.20 -20.92
C ASP A 139 20.66 -10.96 -21.37
N ASN A 140 20.89 -10.80 -22.68
CA ASN A 140 22.21 -10.57 -23.25
C ASN A 140 22.71 -9.16 -22.91
N ALA A 141 23.85 -9.07 -22.22
CA ALA A 141 24.47 -7.79 -21.86
C ALA A 141 24.72 -6.86 -23.06
N VAL A 142 25.03 -7.43 -24.23
CA VAL A 142 25.27 -6.68 -25.48
C VAL A 142 23.99 -6.05 -26.00
N ASP A 143 22.87 -6.77 -25.97
CA ASP A 143 21.56 -6.25 -26.40
C ASP A 143 20.98 -5.27 -25.39
N LEU A 144 21.21 -5.50 -24.09
CA LEU A 144 20.79 -4.62 -23.02
C LEU A 144 21.58 -3.29 -23.00
N MET A 145 22.80 -3.26 -23.54
CA MET A 145 23.58 -2.03 -23.71
C MET A 145 23.04 -1.10 -24.80
N LYS A 146 22.18 -1.59 -25.71
CA LYS A 146 21.52 -0.72 -26.70
C LYS A 146 20.67 0.30 -25.96
N TRP A 147 20.85 1.58 -26.29
CA TRP A 147 20.22 2.71 -25.59
C TRP A 147 18.69 2.56 -25.48
N TYR A 148 18.04 2.03 -26.53
CA TYR A 148 16.61 1.76 -26.58
C TYR A 148 16.13 0.77 -25.49
N PHE A 149 16.95 -0.20 -25.08
CA PHE A 149 16.61 -1.13 -24.00
C PHE A 149 17.12 -0.64 -22.64
N ARG A 150 18.29 0.00 -22.60
CA ARG A 150 18.95 0.44 -21.37
C ARG A 150 18.13 1.45 -20.57
N ALA A 151 17.62 2.49 -21.22
CA ALA A 151 16.88 3.55 -20.51
C ALA A 151 15.53 3.05 -19.95
N PRO A 152 14.68 2.35 -20.73
CA PRO A 152 13.47 1.73 -20.19
C PRO A 152 13.75 0.71 -19.09
N ALA A 153 14.78 -0.13 -19.24
CA ALA A 153 15.16 -1.11 -18.23
C ALA A 153 15.50 -0.45 -16.88
N TYR A 154 16.22 0.67 -16.91
CA TYR A 154 16.56 1.43 -15.71
C TYR A 154 15.33 2.06 -15.05
N ILE A 155 14.43 2.66 -15.86
CA ILE A 155 13.18 3.25 -15.37
C ILE A 155 12.28 2.18 -14.74
N VAL A 156 12.08 1.05 -15.40
CA VAL A 156 11.26 -0.05 -14.89
C VAL A 156 11.87 -0.63 -13.61
N SER A 157 13.19 -0.77 -13.54
CA SER A 157 13.89 -1.20 -12.33
C SER A 157 13.65 -0.24 -11.17
N PHE A 158 13.81 1.06 -11.41
CA PHE A 158 13.56 2.10 -10.42
C PHE A 158 12.11 2.08 -9.92
N LEU A 159 11.13 1.91 -10.81
CA LEU A 159 9.73 1.82 -10.47
C LEU A 159 9.39 0.54 -9.70
N ALA A 160 10.04 -0.59 -10.02
CA ALA A 160 9.89 -1.83 -9.27
C ALA A 160 10.42 -1.66 -7.83
N TYR A 161 11.64 -1.18 -7.65
CA TYR A 161 12.20 -0.91 -6.31
C TYR A 161 11.35 0.08 -5.52
N THR A 162 10.87 1.14 -6.16
CA THR A 162 10.05 2.16 -5.51
C THR A 162 8.73 1.57 -5.05
N SER A 163 8.08 0.78 -5.91
CA SER A 163 6.83 0.10 -5.58
C SER A 163 7.00 -0.91 -4.45
N PHE A 164 8.14 -1.60 -4.39
CA PHE A 164 8.49 -2.49 -3.28
C PHE A 164 8.58 -1.73 -1.95
N PHE A 165 9.38 -0.66 -1.90
CA PHE A 165 9.54 0.11 -0.66
C PHE A 165 8.27 0.84 -0.22
N ILE A 166 7.49 1.40 -1.15
CA ILE A 166 6.17 1.97 -0.83
C ILE A 166 5.27 0.90 -0.21
N THR A 167 5.24 -0.31 -0.77
CA THR A 167 4.45 -1.42 -0.24
C THR A 167 4.87 -1.78 1.19
N VAL A 168 6.18 -1.91 1.44
CA VAL A 168 6.72 -2.23 2.76
C VAL A 168 6.38 -1.14 3.79
N ILE A 169 6.56 0.14 3.45
CA ILE A 169 6.21 1.24 4.35
C ILE A 169 4.70 1.26 4.62
N THR A 170 3.87 1.06 3.59
CA THR A 170 2.41 0.98 3.77
C THR A 170 2.05 -0.16 4.72
N PHE A 171 2.72 -1.31 4.58
CA PHE A 171 2.49 -2.46 5.46
C PHE A 171 2.84 -2.16 6.92
N LEU A 172 3.96 -1.47 7.17
CA LEU A 172 4.33 -1.00 8.51
C LEU A 172 3.28 -0.05 9.08
N MET A 173 2.71 0.86 8.27
CA MET A 173 1.62 1.73 8.71
C MET A 173 0.35 0.96 9.06
N VAL A 174 0.01 -0.08 8.30
CA VAL A 174 -1.12 -0.98 8.59
C VAL A 174 -0.90 -1.68 9.93
N ILE A 175 0.29 -2.25 10.16
CA ILE A 175 0.63 -2.92 11.43
C ILE A 175 0.52 -1.94 12.61
N LYS A 176 1.10 -0.75 12.50
CA LYS A 176 1.03 0.28 13.55
C LYS A 176 -0.42 0.61 13.92
N ARG A 177 -1.28 0.82 12.93
CA ARG A 177 -2.71 1.11 13.14
C ARG A 177 -3.48 -0.06 13.73
N PHE A 178 -3.12 -1.29 13.35
CA PHE A 178 -3.72 -2.49 13.91
C PHE A 178 -3.35 -2.67 15.39
N SER A 179 -2.09 -2.42 15.77
CA SER A 179 -1.66 -2.42 17.18
C SER A 179 -2.47 -1.45 18.02
N THR A 180 -2.71 -0.22 17.54
CA THR A 180 -3.51 0.77 18.25
C THR A 180 -4.96 0.32 18.50
N ILE A 181 -5.52 -0.59 17.69
CA ILE A 181 -6.84 -1.18 17.97
C ILE A 181 -6.75 -2.22 19.07
N LEU A 182 -5.69 -3.03 19.11
CA LEU A 182 -5.52 -4.09 20.11
C LEU A 182 -5.21 -3.52 21.50
N ASP A 183 -4.56 -2.35 21.55
CA ASP A 183 -4.18 -1.68 22.79
C ASP A 183 -5.33 -0.86 23.42
N ASN A 184 -6.47 -0.68 22.72
CA ASN A 184 -7.66 0.06 23.17
C ASN A 184 -8.88 -0.86 23.40
#